data_AF-A0A6C0RUQ2-F1
#
_entry.id   AF-A0A6C0RUQ2-F1
#
_cell.length_a   1.000
_cell.length_b   1.000
_cell.length_c   1.000
_cell.angle_alpha   90.00
_cell.angle_beta   90.00
_cell.angle_gamma   90.00
#
_symmetry.space_group_name_H-M   'P 1'
#
loop_
_entity.id
_entity.type
_entity.pdbx_description
1 polymer ?
#
loop_
_entity_poly.entity_id
_entity_poly.type
_entity_poly.pdbx_seq_one_letter_code
_entity_poly.pdbx_strand_id
1 'polypeptide(L)' 'MEVNIYGLTATALFIIIPTSFLLILYVKTASAE' A
#
# COMPACT_ATOMS: atom_id res chain seq x y z
N MET A 1 -8.18 -25.74 2.03
CA MET A 1 -8.81 -24.64 2.79
C MET A 1 -9.61 -23.84 1.79
N GLU A 2 -10.89 -23.61 2.05
CA GLU A 2 -11.70 -22.70 1.23
C GLU A 2 -11.35 -21.27 1.62
N VAL A 3 -10.96 -20.44 0.65
CA VAL A 3 -10.51 -19.06 0.88
C VAL A 3 -11.35 -18.10 0.06
N ASN A 4 -11.63 -16.92 0.62
CA ASN A 4 -12.32 -15.87 -0.10
C ASN A 4 -11.38 -15.24 -1.14
N ILE A 5 -11.68 -15.38 -2.42
CA ILE A 5 -10.88 -14.81 -3.52
C ILE A 5 -10.79 -13.28 -3.42
N TYR A 6 -11.83 -12.62 -2.91
CA TYR A 6 -11.81 -11.18 -2.66
C TYR A 6 -10.93 -10.79 -1.47
N GLY A 7 -10.64 -11.73 -0.56
CA GLY A 7 -9.75 -11.51 0.57
C GLY A 7 -8.31 -11.21 0.12
N LEU A 8 -7.87 -11.80 -0.99
CA LEU A 8 -6.56 -11.53 -1.58
C LEU A 8 -6.49 -10.08 -2.09
N THR A 9 -7.46 -9.67 -2.91
CA THR A 9 -7.50 -8.31 -3.46
C THR A 9 -7.67 -7.26 -2.36
N ALA A 10 -8.54 -7.51 -1.37
CA ALA A 10 -8.73 -6.61 -0.24
C ALA A 10 -7.43 -6.43 0.57
N THR A 11 -6.71 -7.53 0.85
CA THR A 11 -5.43 -7.47 1.57
C THR A 11 -4.36 -6.74 0.76
N ALA A 12 -4.26 -7.03 -0.54
CA ALA A 12 -3.30 -6.37 -1.42
C ALA A 12 -3.54 -4.85 -1.49
N LEU A 13 -4.79 -4.43 -1.70
CA LEU A 13 -5.14 -3.01 -1.73
C LEU A 13 -4.94 -2.34 -0.37
N PHE A 14 -5.29 -3.01 0.73
CA PHE A 14 -5.10 -2.49 2.09
C PHE A 14 -3.63 -2.21 2.41
N ILE A 15 -2.70 -3.01 1.88
CA ILE A 15 -1.26 -2.76 2.08
C ILE A 15 -0.74 -1.70 1.10
N ILE A 16 -1.03 -1.84 -0.20
CA ILE A 16 -0.39 -1.04 -1.25
C ILE A 16 -0.84 0.43 -1.19
N ILE A 17 -2.12 0.70 -0.95
CA ILE A 17 -2.65 2.09 -0.97
C ILE A 17 -2.02 2.97 0.12
N PRO A 18 -2.07 2.63 1.43
CA PRO A 18 -1.44 3.45 2.45
C PRO A 18 0.10 3.43 2.36
N THR A 19 0.72 2.32 1.95
CA THR A 19 2.18 2.25 1.79
C THR A 19 2.66 3.19 0.69
N SER A 20 2.01 3.18 -0.47
CA SER A 20 2.35 4.09 -1.57
C SER A 20 2.13 5.55 -1.19
N PHE A 21 1.04 5.87 -0.47
CA PHE A 21 0.82 7.22 0.07
C PHE A 21 1.98 7.69 0.95
N LEU A 22 2.42 6.87 1.91
CA LEU A 22 3.54 7.21 2.79
C LEU A 22 4.86 7.33 2.01
N LEU A 23 5.13 6.43 1.07
CA LEU A 23 6.32 6.49 0.23
C LEU A 23 6.37 7.76 -0.62
N ILE A 24 5.24 8.20 -1.15
CA ILE A 24 5.16 9.47 -1.90
C ILE A 24 5.54 10.65 -1.00
N LEU A 25 5.00 10.72 0.22
CA LEU A 25 5.36 11.77 1.18
C LEU A 25 6.83 11.71 1.58
N TYR A 26 7.36 10.51 1.80
CA TYR A 26 8.77 10.28 2.12
C TYR A 26 9.69 10.78 1.00
N VAL A 27 9.47 10.33 -0.24
CA VAL A 27 10.29 10.74 -1.40
C VAL A 27 10.24 12.25 -1.61
N LYS A 28 9.04 12.85 -1.48
CA LYS A 28 8.88 14.31 -1.57
C LYS A 28 9.71 15.06 -0.51
N THR A 29 9.79 14.51 0.70
CA THR A 29 10.55 15.12 1.80
C THR A 29 12.04 14.95 1.59
N ALA A 30 12.50 13.72 1.30
CA ALA A 30 13.91 13.39 1.11
C ALA A 30 14.53 14.02 -0.15
N SER A 31 13.72 14.40 -1.15
CA SER A 31 14.19 15.12 -2.34
C SER A 31 14.34 16.63 -2.14
N ALA A 32 13.83 17.15 -1.01
CA ALA A 32 13.94 18.57 -0.63
C ALA A 32 15.09 18.84 0.34
N GLU A 33 15.73 17.78 0.87
CA GLU A 33 17.01 17.81 1.58
C GLU A 33 18.18 17.75 0.58
#